data_AF-A0A2T0MWK5-F1
#
_entry.id   AF-A0A2T0MWK5-F1
#
_cell.length_a   1.000
_cell.length_b   1.000
_cell.length_c   1.000
_cell.angle_alpha   90.00
_cell.angle_beta   90.00
_cell.angle_gamma   90.00
#
_symmetry.space_group_name_H-M   'P 1'
#
loop_
_entity.id
_entity.type
_entity.pdbx_description
1 polymer ?
#
loop_
_entity_poly.entity_id
_entity_poly.type
_entity_poly.pdbx_seq_one_letter_code
_entity_poly.pdbx_strand_id
1 'polypeptide(L)'
;MPSFQRLTVEEARTLTRVELLPRIEEEQKYWYARIHHCRMKPGDDRDFRTFNDIMHIAINPSGFLTDAGYWTKPLGELGEL
;
A
#
# COMPACT_ATOMS: atom_id res chain seq x y z
N MET A 1 0.49 23.07 0.88
CA MET A 1 1.04 21.70 0.93
C MET A 1 1.03 21.18 -0.49
N PRO A 2 2.13 20.61 -1.02
CA PRO A 2 2.09 19.98 -2.32
C PRO A 2 0.92 19.00 -2.33
N SER A 3 0.14 19.00 -3.40
CA SER A 3 -1.00 18.08 -3.55
C SER A 3 -0.47 16.67 -3.36
N PHE A 4 -0.91 16.00 -2.29
CA PHE A 4 -0.56 14.62 -2.03
C PHE A 4 -0.84 13.79 -3.29
N GLN A 5 0.21 13.20 -3.86
CA GLN A 5 0.14 12.44 -5.10
C GLN A 5 0.27 10.96 -4.78
N ARG A 6 -0.77 10.21 -5.14
CA ARG A 6 -0.82 8.76 -5.05
C ARG A 6 0.38 8.12 -5.75
N LEU A 7 0.92 7.08 -5.14
CA LEU A 7 1.82 6.16 -5.82
C LEU A 7 1.07 5.35 -6.85
N THR A 8 1.66 5.26 -8.04
CA THR A 8 1.19 4.39 -9.11
C THR A 8 2.03 3.13 -9.21
N VAL A 9 1.45 2.08 -9.80
CA VAL A 9 2.16 0.81 -10.04
C VAL A 9 3.36 1.01 -10.98
N GLU A 10 3.28 1.97 -11.91
CA GLU A 10 4.40 2.31 -12.81
C GLU A 10 5.56 2.97 -12.06
N GLU A 11 5.28 3.89 -11.15
CA GLU A 11 6.30 4.49 -10.28
C GLU A 11 6.94 3.43 -9.38
N ALA A 12 6.15 2.49 -8.85
CA ALA A 12 6.65 1.39 -8.03
C ALA A 12 7.60 0.44 -8.79
N ARG A 13 7.47 0.36 -10.12
CA ARG A 13 8.33 -0.48 -10.98
C ARG A 13 9.56 0.23 -11.50
N THR A 14 9.51 1.56 -11.60
CA THR A 14 10.57 2.38 -12.22
C THR A 14 11.47 3.07 -11.20
N LEU A 15 10.95 3.42 -10.02
CA LEU A 15 11.72 4.09 -8.97
C LEU A 15 12.63 3.12 -8.23
N THR A 16 13.79 3.64 -7.81
CA THR A 16 14.68 2.90 -6.92
C THR A 16 14.10 2.84 -5.51
N ARG A 17 14.54 1.87 -4.70
CA ARG A 17 14.08 1.72 -3.30
C ARG A 17 14.25 3.02 -2.48
N VAL A 18 15.32 3.78 -2.72
CA VAL A 18 15.61 5.03 -2.00
C VAL A 18 14.61 6.13 -2.36
N GLU A 19 14.13 6.16 -3.59
CA GLU A 19 13.13 7.13 -4.06
C GLU A 19 11.70 6.69 -3.71
N LEU A 20 11.46 5.37 -3.65
CA LEU A 20 10.15 4.80 -3.38
C LEU A 20 9.77 4.86 -1.89
N LEU A 21 10.72 4.61 -0.99
CA LEU A 21 10.52 4.64 0.46
C LEU A 21 9.87 5.93 0.99
N PRO A 22 10.39 7.14 0.71
CA PRO A 22 9.79 8.37 1.24
C PRO A 22 8.36 8.58 0.71
N ARG A 23 8.06 8.17 -0.54
CA ARG A 23 6.71 8.26 -1.09
C ARG A 23 5.74 7.28 -0.44
N ILE A 24 6.22 6.07 -0.14
CA ILE A 24 5.44 5.06 0.59
C ILE A 24 5.09 5.59 1.98
N GLU A 25 6.06 6.17 2.71
CA GLU A 25 5.82 6.72 4.04
C GLU A 25 4.81 7.86 4.03
N GLU A 26 4.87 8.75 3.03
CA GLU A 26 3.89 9.84 2.88
C GLU A 26 2.48 9.31 2.62
N GLU A 27 2.34 8.32 1.73
CA GLU A 27 1.03 7.72 1.44
C GLU A 27 0.50 6.87 2.60
N GLN A 28 1.37 6.18 3.32
CA GLN A 28 0.98 5.46 4.54
C GLN A 28 0.46 6.44 5.61
N LYS A 29 1.12 7.58 5.82
CA LYS A 29 0.65 8.64 6.75
C LYS A 29 -0.70 9.20 6.30
N TYR A 30 -0.87 9.42 4.99
CA TYR A 30 -2.14 9.87 4.43
C TYR A 30 -3.28 8.89 4.74
N TRP A 31 -3.08 7.61 4.46
CA TRP A 31 -4.09 6.59 4.70
C TRP A 31 -4.37 6.39 6.18
N TYR A 32 -3.33 6.36 7.00
CA TYR A 32 -3.45 6.27 8.45
C TYR A 32 -4.32 7.39 9.01
N ALA A 33 -4.04 8.64 8.65
CA ALA A 33 -4.84 9.78 9.08
C ALA A 33 -6.30 9.67 8.60
N ARG A 34 -6.52 9.23 7.36
CA ARG A 34 -7.85 9.13 6.78
C ARG A 34 -8.70 8.04 7.46
N ILE A 35 -8.10 6.89 7.76
CA ILE A 35 -8.72 5.78 8.48
C ILE A 35 -8.98 6.17 9.93
N HIS A 36 -7.98 6.70 10.64
CA HIS A 36 -8.11 7.07 12.06
C HIS A 36 -9.13 8.19 12.30
N HIS A 37 -9.31 9.11 11.35
CA HIS A 37 -10.29 10.17 11.45
C HIS A 37 -11.65 9.81 10.83
N CYS A 38 -11.89 8.55 10.44
CA CYS A 38 -13.12 8.10 9.79
C CYS A 38 -13.50 8.94 8.55
N ARG A 39 -12.50 9.35 7.75
CA ARG A 39 -12.66 10.20 6.55
C ARG A 39 -12.59 9.41 5.24
N MET A 40 -12.80 8.10 5.32
CA MET A 40 -12.90 7.23 4.14
C MET A 40 -14.15 7.61 3.34
N LYS A 41 -13.99 7.70 2.03
CA LYS A 41 -15.03 8.02 1.05
C LYS A 41 -15.25 6.82 0.14
N PRO A 42 -16.44 6.70 -0.48
CA PRO A 42 -16.67 5.71 -1.52
C PRO A 42 -15.59 5.84 -2.62
N GLY A 43 -14.92 4.73 -2.94
CA GLY A 43 -13.81 4.67 -3.89
C GLY A 43 -12.42 4.63 -3.25
N ASP A 44 -12.27 5.10 -2.01
CA ASP A 44 -10.99 5.05 -1.29
C ASP A 44 -10.51 3.61 -1.07
N ASP A 45 -11.42 2.65 -0.94
CA ASP A 45 -11.06 1.24 -0.78
C ASP A 45 -10.26 0.71 -1.97
N ARG A 46 -10.59 1.16 -3.19
CA ARG A 46 -9.86 0.77 -4.41
C ARG A 46 -8.47 1.38 -4.44
N ASP A 47 -8.37 2.65 -4.09
CA ASP A 47 -7.09 3.35 -4.04
C ASP A 47 -6.19 2.77 -2.93
N PHE A 48 -6.77 2.43 -1.77
CA PHE A 48 -6.04 1.84 -0.65
C PHE A 48 -5.52 0.45 -1.00
N ARG A 49 -6.33 -0.38 -1.66
CA ARG A 49 -5.89 -1.68 -2.20
C ARG A 49 -4.73 -1.52 -3.16
N THR A 50 -4.82 -0.56 -4.09
CA THR A 50 -3.75 -0.28 -5.05
C THR A 50 -2.44 0.11 -4.36
N PHE A 51 -2.52 0.98 -3.34
CA PHE A 51 -1.36 1.32 -2.52
C PHE A 51 -0.78 0.09 -1.80
N ASN A 52 -1.63 -0.79 -1.28
CA ASN A 52 -1.17 -1.99 -0.60
C ASN A 52 -0.50 -2.98 -1.55
N ASP A 53 -1.01 -3.13 -2.78
CA ASP A 53 -0.36 -3.93 -3.83
C ASP A 53 1.04 -3.39 -4.15
N ILE A 54 1.19 -2.06 -4.23
CA ILE A 54 2.49 -1.39 -4.43
C ILE A 54 3.45 -1.68 -3.28
N MET A 55 2.98 -1.60 -2.03
CA MET A 55 3.75 -1.98 -0.85
C MET A 55 4.25 -3.42 -0.93
N HIS A 56 3.40 -4.36 -1.34
CA HIS A 56 3.80 -5.76 -1.51
C HIS A 56 4.87 -5.95 -2.60
N ILE A 57 4.76 -5.26 -3.74
CA ILE A 57 5.80 -5.27 -4.79
C ILE A 57 7.13 -4.72 -4.25
N ALA A 58 7.08 -3.60 -3.54
CA ALA A 58 8.26 -2.92 -3.03
C ALA A 58 9.01 -3.71 -1.94
N ILE A 59 8.27 -4.43 -1.08
CA ILE A 59 8.82 -5.22 0.03
C ILE A 59 9.31 -6.58 -0.45
N ASN A 60 8.63 -7.21 -1.42
CA ASN A 60 8.97 -8.54 -1.91
C ASN A 60 8.80 -8.68 -3.43
N PRO A 61 9.76 -8.17 -4.24
CA PRO A 61 9.65 -8.19 -5.70
C PRO A 61 9.61 -9.62 -6.29
N SER A 62 10.13 -10.61 -5.55
CA SER A 62 10.13 -12.04 -5.90
C SER A 62 8.88 -12.81 -5.48
N GLY A 63 8.01 -12.24 -4.63
CA GLY A 63 6.81 -12.88 -4.09
C GLY A 63 5.51 -12.63 -4.87
N PHE A 64 5.55 -11.72 -5.85
CA PHE A 64 4.35 -11.28 -6.60
C PHE A 64 3.75 -12.37 -7.51
N LEU A 65 4.37 -13.54 -7.61
CA LEU A 65 3.88 -14.67 -8.40
C LEU A 65 2.91 -15.59 -7.65
N THR A 66 2.70 -15.44 -6.34
CA THR A 66 1.94 -16.43 -5.56
C THR A 66 0.80 -15.91 -4.71
N ASP A 67 0.56 -14.60 -4.63
CA ASP A 67 -0.26 -14.05 -3.54
C ASP A 67 -1.68 -13.61 -3.91
N ALA A 68 -2.35 -14.40 -4.75
CA ALA A 68 -3.81 -14.37 -4.85
C ALA A 68 -4.50 -14.88 -3.56
N GLY A 69 -3.75 -15.37 -2.57
CA GLY A 69 -4.26 -16.03 -1.36
C GLY A 69 -4.21 -15.23 -0.06
N TYR A 70 -3.36 -14.19 0.07
CA TYR A 70 -3.21 -13.45 1.33
C TYR A 70 -4.52 -12.80 1.82
N TRP A 71 -5.33 -12.28 0.90
CA TRP A 71 -6.63 -11.68 1.23
C TRP A 71 -7.76 -12.69 1.50
N THR A 72 -7.52 -13.99 1.29
CA THR A 72 -8.51 -15.04 1.63
C THR A 72 -8.29 -15.65 3.01
N LYS A 73 -7.20 -15.32 3.70
CA LYS A 73 -6.99 -15.77 5.06
C LYS A 73 -7.67 -14.82 6.04
N PRO A 74 -8.57 -15.32 6.92
CA PRO A 74 -9.11 -14.51 7.99
C PRO A 74 -7.96 -13.99 8.87
N LEU A 75 -8.06 -12.72 9.28
CA LEU A 75 -7.06 -11.96 10.05
C LEU A 75 -6.55 -12.63 11.34
N GLY A 76 -7.12 -13.78 11.75
CA GLY A 76 -6.69 -14.58 12.90
C GLY A 76 -5.58 -15.60 12.62
N GLU A 77 -5.14 -15.80 11.38
CA GLU A 77 -4.06 -16.76 11.03
C GLU A 77 -2.67 -16.13 10.81
N LEU A 78 -2.52 -14.82 11.01
CA LEU A 78 -1.19 -14.18 11.08
C LEU A 78 -0.61 -14.42 12.49
N GLY A 79 -0.18 -15.65 12.74
CA GLY A 79 0.31 -16.12 14.04
C GLY A 79 1.55 -15.37 14.54
N GLU A 80 1.44 -14.99 15.83
CA GLU A 80 2.42 -14.66 16.88
C GLU A 80 3.74 -13.94 16.52
N LEU A 81 3.88 -12.75 17.10
CA LEU A 81 5.12 -11.96 17.27
C LEU A 81 6.21 -12.74 18.03
#